data_AF-L9XER2-F1
#
_entry.id   AF-L9XER2-F1
#
_cell.length_a   1.000
_cell.length_b   1.000
_cell.length_c   1.000
_cell.angle_alpha   90.00
_cell.angle_beta   90.00
_cell.angle_gamma   90.00
#
_symmetry.space_group_name_H-M   'P 1'
#
loop_
_entity.id
_entity.type
_entity.pdbx_description
1 polymer ?
#
loop_
_entity_poly.entity_id
_entity_poly.type
_entity_poly.pdbx_seq_one_letter_code
_entity_poly.pdbx_strand_id
1 'polypeptide(L)' 'MADRGEPSSEPEGTATIEAYEIEDGVVFYDAENPLAWVEANRTLTLEEFV' A
#
# COMPACT_ATOMS: atom_id res chain seq x y z
N MET A 1 16.02 9.88 -25.64
CA MET A 1 14.69 10.50 -25.41
C MET A 1 13.64 9.45 -25.72
N ALA A 2 13.33 8.63 -24.73
CA ALA A 2 12.12 7.84 -24.55
C ALA A 2 12.43 7.00 -23.30
N ASP A 3 12.17 7.59 -22.14
CA ASP A 3 11.91 6.81 -20.93
C ASP A 3 10.71 5.95 -21.29
N ARG A 4 10.98 4.70 -21.69
CA ARG A 4 9.95 3.72 -21.98
C ARG A 4 9.39 3.39 -20.61
N GLY A 5 8.40 4.16 -20.17
CA GLY A 5 7.61 3.83 -19.00
C GLY A 5 7.15 2.40 -19.14
N GLU A 6 7.83 1.51 -18.43
CA GLU A 6 7.38 0.15 -18.21
C GLU A 6 5.95 0.30 -17.68
N PRO A 7 4.95 -0.43 -18.21
CA PRO A 7 3.66 -0.44 -17.54
C PRO A 7 3.96 -0.79 -16.09
N SER A 8 3.62 0.11 -15.18
CA SER A 8 3.75 -0.14 -13.75
C SER A 8 2.75 -1.25 -13.47
N SER A 9 3.19 -2.49 -13.68
CA SER A 9 2.46 -3.68 -13.27
C SER A 9 2.40 -3.53 -11.77
N GLU A 10 1.20 -3.23 -11.27
CA GLU A 10 0.93 -3.24 -9.84
C GLU A 10 1.52 -4.54 -9.29
N PRO A 11 2.40 -4.46 -8.28
CA PRO A 11 3.09 -5.64 -7.79
C PRO A 11 2.05 -6.69 -7.38
N GLU A 12 2.23 -7.93 -7.85
CA GLU A 12 1.32 -9.04 -7.54
C GLU A 12 1.11 -9.12 -6.03
N GLY A 13 -0.16 -9.12 -5.59
CA GLY A 13 -0.53 -9.10 -4.18
C GLY A 13 -0.86 -7.72 -3.59
N THR A 14 -0.85 -6.63 -4.38
CA THR A 14 -1.38 -5.32 -3.93
C THR A 14 -2.84 -5.08 -4.25
N ALA A 15 -3.42 -5.83 -5.20
CA ALA A 15 -4.80 -5.66 -5.64
C ALA A 15 -5.86 -5.97 -4.55
N THR A 16 -5.47 -6.75 -3.54
CA THR A 16 -6.33 -7.26 -2.45
C THR A 16 -6.09 -6.52 -1.13
N ILE A 17 -5.19 -5.53 -1.13
CA ILE A 17 -4.83 -4.79 0.07
C ILE A 17 -5.91 -3.77 0.37
N GLU A 18 -6.43 -3.83 1.59
CA GLU A 18 -7.38 -2.86 2.15
C GLU A 18 -6.77 -2.14 3.35
N ALA A 19 -7.40 -1.03 3.75
CA ALA A 19 -6.95 -0.24 4.88
C ALA A 19 -8.11 0.23 5.76
N TYR A 20 -7.89 0.27 7.08
CA TYR A 20 -8.78 0.92 8.04
C TYR A 20 -8.02 1.82 9.01
N GLU A 21 -8.70 2.84 9.48
CA GLU A 21 -8.17 3.82 10.43
C GLU A 21 -8.34 3.32 11.87
N ILE A 22 -7.32 3.54 12.68
CA ILE A 22 -7.30 3.33 14.14
C ILE A 22 -6.82 4.61 14.83
N GLU A 23 -6.98 4.69 16.14
CA GLU A 23 -6.59 5.87 16.93
C GLU A 23 -5.11 6.26 16.74
N ASP A 24 -4.23 5.29 16.48
CA ASP A 24 -2.77 5.48 16.35
C ASP A 24 -2.25 5.40 14.89
N GLY A 25 -3.13 5.34 13.87
CA GLY A 25 -2.72 5.28 12.47
C GLY A 25 -3.63 4.51 11.52
N VAL A 26 -3.03 3.89 10.51
CA VAL A 26 -3.73 3.14 9.45
C VAL A 26 -3.15 1.73 9.38
N VAL A 27 -4.02 0.72 9.37
CA VAL A 27 -3.63 -0.69 9.23
C VAL A 27 -3.88 -1.13 7.79
N PHE A 28 -2.87 -1.70 7.15
CA PHE A 28 -2.97 -2.34 5.84
C PHE A 28 -3.02 -3.86 5.99
N TYR A 29 -3.93 -4.52 5.29
CA TYR A 29 -4.08 -5.98 5.33
C TYR A 29 -4.52 -6.53 3.98
N ASP A 30 -4.18 -7.79 3.70
CA ASP A 30 -4.71 -8.51 2.54
C ASP A 30 -6.08 -9.12 2.87
N ALA A 31 -7.12 -8.71 2.15
CA ALA A 31 -8.49 -9.17 2.36
C ALA A 31 -8.72 -10.65 1.96
N GLU A 32 -7.92 -11.18 1.03
CA GLU A 32 -8.00 -12.56 0.58
C GLU A 32 -7.06 -13.50 1.36
N ASN A 33 -6.09 -12.95 2.09
CA ASN A 33 -5.18 -13.69 2.94
C ASN A 33 -4.95 -13.00 4.30
N PRO A 34 -5.81 -13.25 5.30
CA PRO A 34 -5.77 -12.58 6.61
C PRO A 34 -4.48 -12.80 7.43
N LEU A 35 -3.62 -13.74 7.01
CA LEU A 35 -2.34 -14.02 7.64
C LEU A 35 -1.18 -13.21 7.01
N ALA A 36 -1.40 -12.55 5.88
CA ALA A 36 -0.44 -11.71 5.19
C ALA A 36 -0.57 -10.25 5.63
N TRP A 37 -0.09 -9.94 6.84
CA TRP A 37 -0.08 -8.57 7.39
C TRP A 37 1.34 -8.12 7.72
N VAL A 38 1.56 -6.81 7.70
CA VAL A 38 2.83 -6.17 8.02
C VAL A 38 2.60 -5.12 9.11
N GLU A 39 3.38 -5.16 10.19
CA GLU A 39 3.33 -4.14 11.24
C GLU A 39 4.27 -2.97 10.90
N ALA A 40 3.73 -1.75 10.82
CA ALA A 40 4.54 -0.55 10.71
C ALA A 40 4.61 0.16 12.06
N ASN A 41 5.83 0.44 12.54
CA ASN A 41 6.01 1.19 13.78
C ASN A 41 5.71 2.69 13.62
N ARG A 42 5.67 3.18 12.38
CA ARG A 42 5.34 4.58 12.06
C ARG A 42 4.71 4.67 10.67
N THR A 43 3.55 5.31 10.60
CA THR A 43 2.89 5.69 9.35
C THR A 43 3.32 7.11 8.96
N LEU A 44 3.52 7.34 7.66
CA LEU A 44 3.79 8.68 7.11
C LEU A 44 2.67 9.00 6.13
N THR A 45 2.03 10.15 6.30
CA THR A 45 1.05 10.66 5.35
C THR A 45 1.78 11.09 4.09
N LEU A 46 1.35 10.57 2.94
CA LEU A 46 1.91 10.99 1.66
C LEU A 46 1.19 12.29 1.24
N GLU A 47 1.90 13.40 1.28
CA GLU A 47 1.43 14.65 0.70
C GLU A 47 1.58 14.56 -0.83
N GLU A 48 0.51 14.83 -1.58
CA GLU A 48 0.59 14.91 -3.04
C GLU A 48 1.55 16.04 -3.42
N PHE A 49 2.68 15.71 -4.04
CA PHE A 49 3.56 16.70 -4.63
C PHE A 49 2.85 17.29 -5.86
N VAL A 50 2.41 18.54 -5.75
CA VAL A 50 1.80 19.34 -6.84
C VAL A 50 2.86 19.85 -7.81
#